data_AF-L7WSY3-F1
#
_entry.id   AF-L7WSY3-F1
#
_cell.length_a   1.000
_cell.length_b   1.000
_cell.length_c   1.000
_cell.angle_alpha   90.00
_cell.angle_beta   90.00
_cell.angle_gamma   90.00
#
_symmetry.space_group_name_H-M   'P 1'
#
loop_
_entity.id
_entity.type
_entity.pdbx_description
1 polymer ?
#
loop_
_entity_poly.entity_id
_entity_poly.type
_entity_poly.pdbx_seq_one_letter_code
_entity_poly.pdbx_strand_id
1 'polypeptide(L)'
;PVSALVHSSTLVTAGVYLLIRFNVMLIDMFFFKFLLLLSGLTMFMAGISANYEFDLKKIIALSTLSQLGLMMSILSMGMSDLAFFHLLTHAMFKALLFLCAGVVIHMMNDIQDIRYMGGISFYIPLTSLCLNISNLALCGIPFLAGFYS
;
A
#
# COMPACT_ATOMS: atom_id res chain seq x y z
N PRO A 1 12.92 -5.69 7.37
CA PRO A 1 12.91 -4.40 8.12
C PRO A 1 13.06 -3.16 7.22
N VAL A 2 14.09 -3.07 6.36
CA VAL A 2 14.30 -1.89 5.50
C VAL A 2 13.12 -1.66 4.54
N SER A 3 12.62 -2.72 3.89
CA SER A 3 11.43 -2.62 3.03
C SER A 3 10.17 -2.18 3.79
N ALA A 4 10.06 -2.56 5.07
CA ALA A 4 8.95 -2.18 5.93
C ALA A 4 9.00 -0.72 6.41
N LEU A 5 10.12 -0.02 6.22
CA LEU A 5 10.28 1.38 6.61
C LEU A 5 10.33 2.26 5.35
N VAL A 6 11.25 1.96 4.44
CA VAL A 6 11.54 2.78 3.26
C VAL A 6 10.39 2.75 2.24
N HIS A 7 9.88 1.55 1.93
CA HIS A 7 8.89 1.40 0.87
C HIS A 7 7.44 1.57 1.33
N SER A 8 7.17 1.43 2.63
CA SER A 8 5.83 1.58 3.19
C SER A 8 5.51 3.02 3.62
N SER A 9 6.49 3.74 4.19
CA SER A 9 6.20 4.89 5.06
C SER A 9 6.99 6.16 4.77
N THR A 10 8.21 6.08 4.19
CA THR A 10 9.08 7.25 4.07
C THR A 10 9.41 7.65 2.64
N LEU A 11 10.03 6.78 1.83
CA LEU A 11 10.57 7.20 0.53
C LEU A 11 9.48 7.41 -0.51
N VAL A 12 8.53 6.48 -0.57
CA VAL A 12 7.51 6.48 -1.62
C VAL A 12 6.37 7.46 -1.33
N THR A 13 6.14 7.79 -0.06
CA THR A 13 5.13 8.74 0.42
C THR A 13 5.63 10.19 0.43
N ALA A 14 6.95 10.43 0.44
CA ALA A 14 7.51 11.78 0.45
C ALA A 14 7.08 12.62 -0.76
N GLY A 15 7.00 12.02 -1.95
CA GLY A 15 6.52 12.70 -3.16
C GLY A 15 5.05 13.11 -3.06
N VAL A 16 4.19 12.22 -2.55
CA VAL A 16 2.77 12.50 -2.31
C VAL A 16 2.63 13.60 -1.25
N TYR A 17 3.39 13.52 -0.16
CA TYR A 17 3.37 14.53 0.90
C TYR A 17 3.79 15.91 0.41
N LEU A 18 4.82 16.00 -0.46
CA LEU A 18 5.23 17.26 -1.07
C LEU A 18 4.08 17.88 -1.88
N LEU A 19 3.39 17.08 -2.69
CA LEU A 19 2.25 17.57 -3.48
C LEU A 19 1.06 17.98 -2.62
N ILE A 20 0.80 17.27 -1.51
CA ILE A 20 -0.21 17.67 -0.51
C ILE A 20 0.11 19.07 0.03
N ARG A 21 1.38 19.34 0.37
CA ARG A 21 1.80 20.65 0.91
C ARG A 21 1.63 21.80 -0.08
N PHE A 22 1.72 21.53 -1.38
CA PHE A 22 1.55 22.52 -2.43
C PHE A 22 0.16 22.49 -3.11
N ASN A 23 -0.81 21.75 -2.55
CA ASN A 23 -2.11 21.53 -3.17
C ASN A 23 -2.83 22.84 -3.55
N VAL A 24 -2.83 23.83 -2.65
CA VAL A 24 -3.49 25.13 -2.86
C VAL A 24 -3.00 25.85 -4.13
N MET A 25 -1.72 25.66 -4.50
CA MET A 25 -1.16 26.27 -5.72
C MET A 25 -1.38 25.44 -6.98
N LEU A 26 -1.64 24.13 -6.83
CA LEU A 26 -1.69 23.18 -7.95
C LEU A 26 -3.11 22.85 -8.41
N ILE A 27 -4.13 23.10 -7.58
CA ILE A 27 -5.52 22.64 -7.77
C ILE A 27 -6.12 23.04 -9.13
N ASP A 28 -5.87 24.27 -9.58
CA ASP A 28 -6.46 24.82 -10.80
C ASP A 28 -5.61 24.58 -12.06
N MET A 29 -4.46 23.93 -11.93
CA MET A 29 -3.56 23.68 -13.05
C MET A 29 -4.07 22.51 -13.88
N PHE A 30 -3.99 22.64 -15.22
CA PHE A 30 -4.29 21.54 -16.15
C PHE A 30 -3.49 20.25 -15.82
N PHE A 31 -2.31 20.43 -15.21
CA PHE A 31 -1.47 19.36 -14.70
C PHE A 31 -2.22 18.35 -13.81
N PHE A 32 -3.12 18.77 -12.92
CA PHE A 32 -3.85 17.84 -12.06
C PHE A 32 -4.87 16.97 -12.81
N LYS A 33 -5.47 17.47 -13.89
CA LYS A 33 -6.32 16.63 -14.75
C LYS A 33 -5.52 15.52 -15.43
N PHE A 34 -4.30 15.83 -15.86
CA PHE A 34 -3.38 14.84 -16.42
C PHE A 34 -2.87 13.87 -15.34
N LEU A 35 -2.59 14.37 -14.13
CA LEU A 35 -2.20 13.57 -12.98
C LEU A 35 -3.28 12.56 -12.59
N LEU A 36 -4.56 12.95 -12.63
CA LEU A 36 -5.69 12.06 -12.38
C LEU A 36 -5.66 10.86 -13.33
N LEU A 37 -5.49 11.10 -14.63
CA LEU A 37 -5.42 10.03 -15.62
C LEU A 37 -4.22 9.11 -15.39
N LEU A 38 -3.02 9.68 -15.19
CA LEU A 38 -1.82 8.89 -14.93
C LEU A 38 -1.95 8.05 -13.67
N SER A 39 -2.46 8.65 -12.59
CA SER A 39 -2.65 7.95 -11.32
C SER A 39 -3.63 6.78 -11.42
N GLY A 40 -4.75 6.95 -12.15
CA GLY A 40 -5.68 5.86 -12.46
C GLY A 40 -5.04 4.73 -13.26
N LEU A 41 -4.25 5.06 -14.29
CA LEU A 41 -3.51 4.07 -15.07
C LEU A 41 -2.48 3.31 -14.23
N THR A 42 -1.73 4.01 -13.36
CA THR A 42 -0.76 3.36 -12.46
C THR A 42 -1.42 2.42 -11.47
N MET A 43 -2.57 2.81 -10.90
CA MET A 43 -3.35 1.95 -10.01
C MET A 43 -3.75 0.65 -10.69
N PHE A 44 -4.29 0.76 -11.91
CA PHE A 44 -4.76 -0.38 -12.69
C PHE A 44 -3.61 -1.32 -13.09
N MET A 45 -2.52 -0.78 -13.62
CA MET A 45 -1.35 -1.57 -14.04
C MET A 45 -0.68 -2.28 -12.86
N ALA A 46 -0.59 -1.61 -11.70
CA ALA A 46 -0.06 -2.21 -10.48
C ALA A 46 -0.95 -3.36 -9.98
N GLY A 47 -2.28 -3.19 -10.06
CA GLY A 47 -3.25 -4.22 -9.69
C GLY A 47 -3.15 -5.47 -10.58
N ILE A 48 -3.05 -5.30 -11.90
CA ILE A 48 -2.90 -6.42 -12.83
C ILE A 48 -1.59 -7.15 -12.62
N SER A 49 -0.47 -6.42 -12.52
CA SER A 49 0.85 -7.04 -12.35
C SER A 49 0.96 -7.81 -11.02
N ALA A 50 0.29 -7.36 -9.96
CA ALA A 50 0.27 -8.06 -8.67
C ALA A 50 -0.35 -9.47 -8.75
N ASN A 51 -1.31 -9.68 -9.66
CA ASN A 51 -1.97 -10.98 -9.81
C ASN A 51 -1.07 -12.05 -10.47
N TYR A 52 -0.04 -11.63 -11.19
CA TYR A 52 0.89 -12.52 -11.90
C TYR A 52 2.23 -12.70 -11.17
N GLU A 53 2.42 -12.05 -10.03
CA GLU A 53 3.62 -12.16 -9.22
C GLU A 53 3.52 -13.30 -8.19
N PHE A 54 4.64 -13.99 -7.97
CA PHE A 54 4.74 -15.08 -7.00
C PHE A 54 5.59 -14.72 -5.79
N ASP A 55 6.40 -13.65 -5.87
CA ASP A 55 7.18 -13.18 -4.74
C ASP A 55 6.32 -12.41 -3.73
N LEU A 56 6.23 -12.89 -2.49
CA LEU A 56 5.39 -12.27 -1.46
C LEU A 56 5.71 -10.77 -1.27
N LYS A 57 7.00 -10.39 -1.24
CA LYS A 57 7.39 -8.98 -1.09
C LYS A 57 7.00 -8.14 -2.30
N LYS A 58 7.07 -8.68 -3.52
CA LYS A 58 6.69 -7.95 -4.74
C LYS A 58 5.19 -7.71 -4.81
N ILE A 59 4.38 -8.69 -4.41
CA ILE A 59 2.92 -8.53 -4.30
C ILE A 59 2.57 -7.37 -3.33
N ILE A 60 3.22 -7.33 -2.16
CA ILE A 60 3.00 -6.26 -1.18
C ILE A 60 3.47 -4.90 -1.72
N ALA A 61 4.57 -4.87 -2.48
CA ALA A 61 5.08 -3.66 -3.12
C ALA A 61 4.16 -3.15 -4.24
N LEU A 62 3.67 -4.02 -5.12
CA LEU A 62 2.72 -3.63 -6.17
C LEU A 62 1.40 -3.09 -5.60
N SER A 63 0.95 -3.65 -4.48
CA SER A 63 -0.19 -3.09 -3.76
C SER A 63 0.12 -1.79 -2.98
N THR A 64 1.40 -1.39 -2.80
CA THR A 64 1.72 0.00 -2.39
C THR A 64 1.64 0.94 -3.58
N LEU A 65 2.10 0.50 -4.76
CA LEU A 65 2.05 1.29 -5.98
C LEU A 65 0.60 1.60 -6.39
N SER A 66 -0.32 0.64 -6.23
CA SER A 66 -1.74 0.87 -6.49
C SER A 66 -2.36 1.89 -5.53
N GLN A 67 -2.05 1.80 -4.23
CA GLN A 67 -2.56 2.75 -3.22
C GLN A 67 -1.95 4.15 -3.36
N LEU A 68 -0.71 4.25 -3.84
CA LEU A 68 -0.12 5.55 -4.20
C LEU A 68 -0.83 6.17 -5.40
N GLY A 69 -1.19 5.36 -6.41
CA GLY A 69 -2.07 5.79 -7.50
C GLY A 69 -3.41 6.31 -6.96
N LEU A 70 -3.98 5.64 -5.96
CA LEU A 70 -5.21 6.08 -5.29
C LEU A 70 -5.04 7.43 -4.59
N MET A 71 -4.01 7.58 -3.75
CA MET A 71 -3.69 8.86 -3.07
C MET A 71 -3.51 10.01 -4.07
N MET A 72 -2.83 9.76 -5.18
CA MET A 72 -2.58 10.76 -6.22
C MET A 72 -3.86 11.15 -6.96
N SER A 73 -4.77 10.20 -7.18
CA SER A 73 -6.08 10.48 -7.76
C SER A 73 -6.96 11.34 -6.83
N ILE A 74 -6.99 11.04 -5.52
CA ILE A 74 -7.70 11.84 -4.51
C ILE A 74 -7.14 13.27 -4.47
N LEU A 75 -5.82 13.41 -4.48
CA LEU A 75 -5.16 14.72 -4.48
C LEU A 75 -5.54 15.54 -5.73
N SER A 76 -5.57 14.89 -6.90
CA SER A 76 -5.97 15.56 -8.15
C SER A 76 -7.45 15.98 -8.19
N MET A 77 -8.32 15.36 -7.38
CA MET A 77 -9.70 15.79 -7.17
C MET A 77 -9.82 16.95 -6.17
N GLY A 78 -8.71 17.40 -5.59
CA GLY A 78 -8.63 18.52 -4.65
C GLY A 78 -8.84 18.15 -3.18
N MET A 79 -9.01 16.87 -2.85
CA MET A 79 -9.26 16.40 -1.49
C MET A 79 -7.96 16.10 -0.73
N SER A 80 -7.13 17.12 -0.45
CA SER A 80 -5.82 16.92 0.20
C SER A 80 -5.90 16.30 1.60
N ASP A 81 -6.91 16.65 2.39
CA ASP A 81 -7.05 16.15 3.75
C ASP A 81 -7.35 14.64 3.76
N LEU A 82 -8.17 14.18 2.81
CA LEU A 82 -8.48 12.76 2.61
C LEU A 82 -7.23 12.00 2.12
N ALA A 83 -6.49 12.56 1.16
CA ALA A 83 -5.25 11.96 0.68
C ALA A 83 -4.21 11.83 1.81
N PHE A 84 -4.11 12.83 2.68
CA PHE A 84 -3.21 12.81 3.83
C PHE A 84 -3.65 11.78 4.89
N PHE A 85 -4.94 11.70 5.19
CA PHE A 85 -5.47 10.69 6.10
C PHE A 85 -5.21 9.28 5.57
N HIS A 86 -5.48 9.03 4.29
CA HIS A 86 -5.18 7.75 3.63
C HIS A 86 -3.68 7.42 3.64
N LEU A 87 -2.80 8.41 3.46
CA LEU A 87 -1.35 8.21 3.55
C LEU A 87 -0.93 7.70 4.93
N LEU A 88 -1.49 8.26 6.01
CA LEU A 88 -1.20 7.84 7.38
C LEU A 88 -1.73 6.42 7.69
N THR A 89 -2.98 6.13 7.33
CA THR A 89 -3.56 4.80 7.57
C THR A 89 -2.82 3.75 6.75
N HIS A 90 -2.50 4.05 5.49
CA HIS A 90 -1.70 3.20 4.61
C HIS A 90 -0.33 2.86 5.17
N ALA A 91 0.41 3.84 5.68
CA ALA A 91 1.71 3.60 6.28
C ALA A 91 1.63 2.58 7.43
N MET A 92 0.60 2.68 8.28
CA MET A 92 0.42 1.77 9.41
C MET A 92 0.13 0.33 8.99
N PHE A 93 -0.88 0.10 8.14
CA PHE A 93 -1.21 -1.29 7.76
C PHE A 93 -0.16 -1.91 6.82
N LYS A 94 0.52 -1.12 5.98
CA LYS A 94 1.62 -1.63 5.16
C LYS A 94 2.84 -1.98 5.97
N ALA A 95 3.19 -1.19 6.99
CA ALA A 95 4.27 -1.55 7.91
C ALA A 95 3.98 -2.90 8.59
N LEU A 96 2.74 -3.10 9.06
CA LEU A 96 2.31 -4.38 9.63
C LEU A 96 2.39 -5.55 8.64
N LEU A 97 1.94 -5.35 7.39
CA LEU A 97 2.06 -6.36 6.32
C LEU A 97 3.50 -6.77 6.05
N PHE A 98 4.40 -5.81 5.87
CA PHE A 98 5.81 -6.11 5.59
C PHE A 98 6.54 -6.75 6.77
N LEU A 99 6.17 -6.41 8.02
CA LEU A 99 6.71 -7.05 9.21
C LEU A 99 6.23 -8.51 9.30
N CYS A 100 4.93 -8.78 9.12
CA CYS A 100 4.38 -10.14 9.14
C CYS A 100 4.97 -10.99 8.01
N ALA A 101 5.05 -10.46 6.78
CA ALA A 101 5.69 -11.13 5.66
C ALA A 101 7.18 -11.41 5.93
N GLY A 102 7.88 -10.50 6.60
CA GLY A 102 9.26 -10.72 7.03
C GLY A 102 9.42 -11.90 7.98
N VAL A 103 8.52 -12.06 8.94
CA VAL A 103 8.51 -13.23 9.84
C VAL A 103 8.22 -14.52 9.07
N VAL A 104 7.23 -14.50 8.16
CA VAL A 104 6.90 -15.68 7.33
C VAL A 104 8.10 -16.12 6.49
N ILE A 105 8.78 -15.18 5.84
CA ILE A 105 9.96 -15.48 5.00
C ILE A 105 11.10 -16.03 5.86
N HIS A 106 11.35 -15.44 7.04
CA HIS A 106 12.41 -15.91 7.92
C HIS A 106 12.15 -17.34 8.42
N MET A 107 10.90 -17.66 8.77
CA MET A 107 10.50 -19.01 9.20
C MET A 107 10.55 -20.04 8.08
N MET A 108 10.48 -19.59 6.81
CA MET A 108 10.58 -20.43 5.62
C MET A 108 12.01 -20.48 5.05
N ASN A 109 13.04 -20.23 5.87
CA ASN A 109 14.45 -20.23 5.45
C ASN A 109 14.71 -19.34 4.22
N ASP A 110 14.19 -18.11 4.25
CA ASP A 110 14.33 -17.08 3.20
C ASP A 110 13.64 -17.38 1.86
N ILE A 111 12.80 -18.42 1.78
CA ILE A 111 11.94 -18.67 0.61
C ILE A 111 10.81 -17.63 0.58
N GLN A 112 10.71 -16.89 -0.54
CA GLN A 112 9.74 -15.79 -0.72
C GLN A 112 8.58 -16.12 -1.66
N ASP A 113 8.71 -17.20 -2.43
CA ASP A 113 7.73 -17.64 -3.41
C ASP A 113 6.51 -18.27 -2.71
N ILE A 114 5.35 -17.66 -2.91
CA ILE A 114 4.08 -18.04 -2.27
C ILE A 114 3.63 -19.45 -2.62
N ARG A 115 4.11 -20.04 -3.72
CA ARG A 115 3.73 -21.40 -4.15
C ARG A 115 4.27 -22.47 -3.20
N TYR A 116 5.34 -22.17 -2.48
CA TYR A 116 5.91 -23.04 -1.46
C TYR A 116 5.40 -22.72 -0.04
N MET A 117 4.54 -21.70 0.10
CA MET A 117 3.99 -21.29 1.37
C MET A 117 2.63 -21.97 1.62
N GLY A 118 2.54 -22.76 2.69
CA GLY A 118 1.31 -23.46 3.07
C GLY A 118 1.16 -23.60 4.58
N GLY A 119 -0.08 -23.66 5.07
CA GLY A 119 -0.38 -23.95 6.48
C GLY A 119 0.06 -22.89 7.50
N ILE A 120 0.38 -21.65 7.06
CA ILE A 120 0.93 -20.59 7.93
C ILE A 120 0.03 -20.32 9.16
N SER A 121 -1.29 -20.41 9.01
CA SER A 121 -2.25 -20.19 10.10
C SER A 121 -2.11 -21.19 11.25
N PHE A 122 -1.68 -22.42 10.98
CA PHE A 122 -1.51 -23.44 12.00
C PHE A 122 -0.16 -23.31 12.72
N TYR A 123 0.91 -22.95 12.00
CA TYR A 123 2.25 -22.85 12.56
C TYR A 123 2.51 -21.52 13.27
N ILE A 124 2.00 -20.41 12.73
CA ILE A 124 2.27 -19.07 13.27
C ILE A 124 0.94 -18.29 13.37
N PRO A 125 0.04 -18.68 14.29
CA PRO A 125 -1.33 -18.17 14.32
C PRO A 125 -1.40 -16.65 14.54
N LEU A 126 -0.55 -16.11 15.42
CA LEU A 126 -0.54 -14.68 15.71
C LEU A 126 -0.13 -13.84 14.49
N THR A 127 0.91 -14.23 13.76
CA THR A 127 1.32 -13.49 12.55
C THR A 127 0.31 -13.64 11.44
N SER A 128 -0.32 -14.80 11.31
CA SER A 128 -1.40 -15.02 10.34
C SER A 128 -2.61 -14.12 10.63
N LEU A 129 -2.97 -13.94 11.91
CA LEU A 129 -4.03 -13.03 12.32
C LEU A 129 -3.68 -11.57 11.99
N CYS A 130 -2.49 -11.12 12.36
CA CYS A 130 -2.03 -9.76 12.05
C CYS A 130 -1.97 -9.51 10.54
N LEU A 131 -1.47 -10.47 9.76
CA LEU A 131 -1.41 -10.41 8.31
C LEU A 131 -2.83 -10.29 7.72
N ASN A 132 -3.77 -11.09 8.20
CA ASN A 132 -5.17 -11.00 7.78
C ASN A 132 -5.80 -9.65 8.16
N ILE A 133 -5.66 -9.18 9.39
CA ILE A 133 -6.19 -7.87 9.83
C ILE A 133 -5.66 -6.75 8.91
N SER A 134 -4.36 -6.77 8.62
CA SER A 134 -3.73 -5.77 7.76
C SER A 134 -4.18 -5.86 6.28
N ASN A 135 -4.42 -7.07 5.76
CA ASN A 135 -5.02 -7.25 4.43
C ASN A 135 -6.48 -6.79 4.38
N LEU A 136 -7.28 -7.09 5.40
CA LEU A 136 -8.67 -6.64 5.50
C LEU A 136 -8.76 -5.12 5.58
N ALA A 137 -7.83 -4.48 6.31
CA ALA A 137 -7.72 -3.02 6.34
C ALA A 137 -7.34 -2.45 4.95
N LEU A 138 -6.41 -3.10 4.22
CA LEU A 138 -6.04 -2.70 2.86
C LEU A 138 -7.21 -2.81 1.86
N CYS A 139 -8.07 -3.81 2.04
CA CYS A 139 -9.28 -3.99 1.23
C CYS A 139 -10.41 -2.98 1.56
N GLY A 140 -10.27 -2.17 2.61
CA GLY A 140 -11.28 -1.17 2.97
C GLY A 140 -12.54 -1.74 3.61
N ILE A 141 -12.42 -2.85 4.37
CA ILE A 141 -13.57 -3.46 5.05
C ILE A 141 -14.17 -2.50 6.10
N PRO A 142 -15.52 -2.45 6.23
CA PRO A 142 -16.18 -1.57 7.18
C PRO A 142 -15.61 -1.66 8.59
N PHE A 143 -15.49 -0.51 9.25
CA PHE A 143 -14.95 -0.33 10.61
C PHE A 143 -13.44 -0.55 10.79
N LEU A 144 -12.68 -0.92 9.75
CA LEU A 144 -11.22 -0.91 9.78
C LEU A 144 -10.65 0.43 9.29
N ALA A 145 -9.39 0.72 9.63
CA ALA A 145 -8.76 2.01 9.33
C ALA A 145 -8.80 2.42 7.86
N GLY A 146 -8.69 1.45 6.93
CA GLY A 146 -8.75 1.72 5.49
C GLY A 146 -10.14 2.08 4.95
N PHE A 147 -11.22 1.82 5.70
CA PHE A 147 -12.58 2.23 5.30
C PHE A 147 -12.83 3.72 5.54
N TYR A 148 -12.21 4.29 6.57
CA TYR A 148 -12.38 5.71 6.92
C TYR A 148 -11.60 6.65 6.00
N SER A 149 -10.75 6.10 5.12
CA SER A 149 -9.84 6.81 4.23
C SER A 149 -10.20 6.61 2.78
#